data_AF-A0A1R2CZM0-F1
#
_entry.id   AF-A0A1R2CZM0-F1
#
_cell.length_a   1.000
_cell.length_b   1.000
_cell.length_c   1.000
_cell.angle_alpha   90.00
_cell.angle_beta   90.00
_cell.angle_gamma   90.00
#
_symmetry.space_group_name_H-M   'P 1'
#
loop_
_entity.id
_entity.type
_entity.pdbx_description
1 polymer ?
#
loop_
_entity_poly.entity_id
_entity_poly.type
_entity_poly.pdbx_seq_one_letter_code
_entity_poly.pdbx_strand_id
1 'polypeptide(L)'
;MDELLDISIIRTETRVKSGCLNSKYTVNPIKVYELKLTIDDSYQYFIYKRYKEFRKLYDDVKETLGHNYKLPKFPGKTLHPMKPATIIKRKLELETWIIGALAVKDLENLLKEFLGIKVDCENLVDEHLLNEDEVVIRNFSESINGNSNQRMNLLDTFEKKYFSKRRIIREKQIGTLLGTLLPLCGDEFIGTKSLYVLYKLCTRDHNKDFEIFIQTLTKMPIDMLKKMKLDEYLLKKRYSESQIQAFHILNIFKSCLDTKSIIDIVISK
;
A
#
# COMPACT_ATOMS: atom_id res chain seq x y z
N MET A 1 -0.53 -21.67 -0.76
CA MET A 1 -0.36 -20.36 -0.12
C MET A 1 0.88 -20.38 0.76
N ASP A 2 2.01 -19.94 0.21
CA ASP A 2 3.26 -19.68 0.97
C ASP A 2 3.34 -18.22 1.49
N GLU A 3 2.29 -17.42 1.24
CA GLU A 3 2.10 -16.07 1.80
C GLU A 3 1.43 -16.17 3.18
N LEU A 4 1.93 -15.41 4.17
CA LEU A 4 1.37 -15.35 5.51
C LEU A 4 0.05 -14.54 5.48
N LEU A 5 -1.02 -15.17 4.99
CA LEU A 5 -2.36 -14.60 4.96
C LEU A 5 -3.09 -14.84 6.29
N ASP A 6 -3.29 -13.78 7.06
CA ASP A 6 -4.14 -13.78 8.24
C ASP A 6 -5.50 -13.15 7.91
N ILE A 7 -6.59 -13.75 8.40
CA ILE A 7 -7.95 -13.27 8.19
C ILE A 7 -8.70 -13.18 9.51
N SER A 8 -9.26 -12.01 9.78
CA SER A 8 -10.18 -11.80 10.90
C SER A 8 -11.47 -11.16 10.42
N ILE A 9 -12.60 -11.52 11.04
CA ILE A 9 -13.84 -10.78 10.88
C ILE A 9 -13.86 -9.74 11.99
N ILE A 10 -13.93 -8.45 11.68
CA ILE A 10 -13.80 -7.41 12.71
C ILE A 10 -15.17 -7.00 13.23
N ARG A 11 -16.09 -6.70 12.32
CA ARG A 11 -17.43 -6.21 12.66
C ARG A 11 -18.49 -6.75 11.72
N THR A 12 -19.72 -6.66 12.19
CA THR A 12 -20.91 -6.86 11.36
C THR A 12 -21.60 -5.52 11.17
N GLU A 13 -21.75 -5.11 9.92
CA GLU A 13 -22.44 -3.87 9.57
C GLU A 13 -23.83 -4.17 9.01
N THR A 14 -24.75 -3.25 9.23
CA THR A 14 -26.05 -3.25 8.56
C THR A 14 -26.04 -2.17 7.49
N ARG A 15 -26.04 -2.57 6.22
CA ARG A 15 -26.02 -1.64 5.08
C ARG A 15 -27.40 -1.52 4.46
N VAL A 16 -27.79 -0.29 4.15
CA VAL A 16 -28.98 0.03 3.36
C VAL A 16 -28.57 -0.01 1.89
N LYS A 17 -29.27 -0.81 1.09
CA LYS A 17 -29.02 -0.87 -0.36
C LYS A 17 -29.63 0.37 -0.99
N SER A 18 -28.86 1.22 -1.67
CA SER A 18 -29.40 2.25 -2.57
C SER A 18 -29.97 1.55 -3.82
N GLY A 19 -31.28 1.71 -4.05
CA GLY A 19 -31.93 1.24 -5.27
C GLY A 19 -31.60 2.16 -6.45
N CYS A 20 -31.47 1.59 -7.65
CA CYS A 20 -31.11 2.30 -8.89
C CYS A 20 -32.26 3.16 -9.48
N LEU A 21 -33.40 3.25 -8.80
CA LEU A 21 -34.55 4.04 -9.21
C LEU A 21 -35.12 4.71 -7.96
N ASN A 22 -35.41 6.00 -8.05
CA ASN A 22 -36.05 6.82 -7.02
C ASN A 22 -37.40 6.24 -6.57
N SER A 23 -37.40 5.26 -5.67
CA SER A 23 -38.57 4.90 -4.87
C SER A 23 -38.20 4.92 -3.40
N LYS A 24 -38.99 5.65 -2.61
CA LYS A 24 -38.80 5.93 -1.18
C LYS A 24 -38.98 4.70 -0.27
N TYR A 25 -38.72 3.49 -0.75
CA TYR A 25 -38.85 2.25 0.03
C TYR A 25 -37.80 1.21 -0.38
N THR A 26 -36.61 1.28 0.23
CA THR A 26 -35.68 0.14 0.29
C THR A 26 -35.87 -0.59 1.62
N VAL A 27 -36.90 -1.45 1.65
CA VAL A 27 -37.30 -2.27 2.79
C VAL A 27 -36.42 -3.54 2.80
N ASN A 28 -35.21 -3.44 3.36
CA ASN A 28 -34.66 -4.44 4.29
C ASN A 28 -33.16 -4.19 4.56
N PRO A 29 -32.77 -3.95 5.82
CA PRO A 29 -31.36 -3.87 6.21
C PRO A 29 -30.59 -5.16 5.86
N ILE A 30 -29.45 -5.04 5.18
CA ILE A 30 -28.62 -6.19 4.83
C ILE A 30 -27.44 -6.26 5.80
N LYS A 31 -27.27 -7.41 6.48
CA LYS A 31 -26.10 -7.66 7.33
C LYS A 31 -24.91 -8.15 6.49
N VAL A 32 -23.78 -7.47 6.62
CA VAL A 32 -22.49 -7.82 6.01
C VAL A 32 -21.45 -8.02 7.10
N TYR A 33 -20.52 -8.93 6.85
CA TYR A 33 -19.34 -9.16 7.68
C TYR A 33 -18.18 -8.41 7.03
N GLU A 34 -17.49 -7.58 7.81
CA GLU A 34 -16.23 -6.97 7.39
C GLU A 34 -15.09 -7.92 7.74
N LEU A 35 -14.41 -8.41 6.71
CA LEU A 35 -13.22 -9.22 6.83
C LEU A 35 -12.02 -8.30 6.65
N LYS A 36 -11.07 -8.35 7.59
CA LYS A 36 -9.73 -7.82 7.43
C LYS A 36 -8.82 -8.96 7.01
N LEU A 37 -8.14 -8.74 5.89
CA LEU A 37 -7.07 -9.61 5.42
C LEU A 37 -5.75 -8.91 5.69
N THR A 38 -4.81 -9.62 6.28
CA THR A 38 -3.43 -9.18 6.47
C THR A 38 -2.54 -10.09 5.63
N ILE A 39 -1.80 -9.54 4.67
CA ILE A 39 -0.81 -10.27 3.87
C ILE A 39 0.58 -9.78 4.30
N ASP A 40 1.47 -10.72 4.63
CA ASP A 40 2.88 -10.49 4.99
C ASP A 40 3.07 -9.40 6.05
N ASP A 41 2.19 -9.36 7.05
CA ASP A 41 2.16 -8.42 8.18
C ASP A 41 2.16 -6.92 7.84
N SER A 42 2.07 -6.58 6.55
CA SER A 42 2.31 -5.23 6.04
C SER A 42 1.15 -4.70 5.19
N TYR A 43 0.37 -5.60 4.60
CA TYR A 43 -0.77 -5.24 3.76
C TYR A 43 -2.08 -5.60 4.43
N GLN A 44 -2.90 -4.60 4.75
CA GLN A 44 -4.23 -4.80 5.31
C GLN A 44 -5.30 -4.26 4.36
N TYR A 45 -6.29 -5.07 4.03
CA TYR A 45 -7.46 -4.60 3.29
C TYR A 45 -8.74 -5.22 3.82
N PHE A 46 -9.83 -4.50 3.58
CA PHE A 46 -11.14 -4.82 4.13
C PHE A 46 -12.10 -5.18 3.00
N ILE A 47 -12.71 -6.35 3.11
CA ILE A 47 -13.78 -6.78 2.20
C ILE A 47 -15.06 -7.01 2.98
N TYR A 48 -16.19 -6.83 2.29
CA TYR A 48 -17.51 -7.05 2.88
C TYR A 48 -18.17 -8.24 2.21
N LYS A 49 -18.53 -9.25 3.00
CA LYS A 49 -19.23 -10.45 2.51
C LYS A 49 -20.50 -10.69 3.28
N ARG A 50 -21.56 -11.12 2.60
CA ARG A 50 -22.79 -11.56 3.26
C ARG A 50 -22.69 -13.02 3.64
N TYR A 51 -23.48 -13.41 4.64
CA TYR A 51 -23.62 -14.81 5.02
C TYR A 51 -23.94 -15.74 3.85
N LYS A 52 -24.80 -15.31 2.91
CA LYS A 52 -25.14 -16.12 1.74
C LYS A 52 -23.96 -16.35 0.79
N GLU A 53 -22.99 -15.45 0.77
CA GLU A 53 -21.77 -15.59 -0.04
C GLU A 53 -20.83 -16.60 0.61
N PHE A 54 -20.64 -16.53 1.93
CA PHE A 54 -19.96 -17.60 2.68
C PHE A 54 -20.65 -18.95 2.49
N ARG A 55 -21.98 -18.97 2.45
CA ARG A 55 -22.72 -20.21 2.25
C ARG A 55 -22.48 -20.81 0.87
N LYS A 56 -22.46 -19.98 -0.17
CA LYS A 56 -22.11 -20.41 -1.52
C LYS A 56 -20.70 -21.02 -1.53
N LEU A 57 -19.71 -20.32 -0.98
CA LEU A 57 -18.35 -20.83 -0.85
C LEU A 57 -18.31 -22.16 -0.08
N TYR A 58 -19.06 -22.31 1.00
CA TYR A 58 -19.14 -23.58 1.74
C TYR A 58 -19.67 -24.72 0.88
N ASP A 59 -20.73 -24.47 0.09
CA ASP A 59 -21.30 -25.49 -0.77
C ASP A 59 -20.29 -25.87 -1.88
N ASP A 60 -19.59 -24.90 -2.48
CA ASP A 60 -18.52 -25.10 -3.48
C ASP A 60 -17.30 -25.88 -2.91
N VAL A 61 -16.88 -25.56 -1.68
CA VAL A 61 -15.81 -26.26 -0.96
C VAL A 61 -16.18 -27.71 -0.64
N LYS A 62 -17.43 -27.94 -0.23
CA LYS A 62 -17.92 -29.28 0.09
C LYS A 62 -17.97 -30.16 -1.16
N GLU A 63 -18.36 -29.59 -2.29
CA GLU A 63 -18.33 -30.27 -3.59
C GLU A 63 -16.89 -30.60 -3.99
N THR A 64 -15.96 -29.64 -3.85
CA THR A 64 -14.55 -29.80 -4.23
C THR A 64 -13.83 -30.88 -3.41
N LEU A 65 -14.03 -30.92 -2.09
CA LEU A 65 -13.38 -31.92 -1.23
C LEU A 65 -14.11 -33.27 -1.23
N GLY A 66 -15.41 -33.30 -1.53
CA GLY A 66 -16.22 -34.52 -1.51
C GLY A 66 -16.06 -35.32 -0.21
N HIS A 67 -15.59 -36.56 -0.32
CA HIS A 67 -15.36 -37.45 0.82
C HIS A 67 -14.19 -37.03 1.74
N ASN A 68 -13.30 -36.16 1.27
CA ASN A 68 -12.15 -35.65 2.02
C ASN A 68 -12.47 -34.43 2.88
N TYR A 69 -13.75 -34.04 2.98
CA TYR A 69 -14.17 -32.88 3.76
C TYR A 69 -13.85 -33.06 5.25
N LYS A 70 -12.84 -32.34 5.73
CA LYS A 70 -12.40 -32.31 7.14
C LYS A 70 -12.18 -30.87 7.63
N LEU A 71 -13.16 -30.00 7.41
CA LEU A 71 -13.13 -28.62 7.89
C LEU A 71 -13.95 -28.45 9.18
N PRO A 72 -13.74 -27.35 9.93
CA PRO A 72 -14.57 -26.99 11.07
C PRO A 72 -16.06 -26.92 10.70
N LYS A 73 -16.94 -26.95 11.70
CA LYS A 73 -18.39 -26.89 11.46
C LYS A 73 -18.79 -25.53 10.90
N PHE A 74 -19.40 -25.52 9.72
CA PHE A 74 -19.99 -24.29 9.16
C PHE A 74 -21.29 -23.90 9.90
N PRO A 75 -21.49 -22.61 10.21
CA PRO A 75 -22.71 -22.16 10.89
C PRO A 75 -23.97 -22.48 10.07
N GLY A 76 -25.03 -22.91 10.74
CA GLY A 76 -26.32 -23.18 10.10
C GLY A 76 -27.12 -21.91 9.80
N LYS A 77 -28.05 -21.97 8.84
CA LYS A 77 -29.04 -20.90 8.60
C LYS A 77 -29.93 -20.73 9.84
N THR A 78 -30.31 -19.50 10.17
CA THR A 78 -31.29 -19.21 11.22
C THR A 78 -32.60 -18.79 10.57
N LEU A 79 -33.71 -19.40 11.00
CA LEU A 79 -35.05 -19.10 10.48
C LEU A 79 -35.67 -17.85 11.13
N HIS A 80 -35.14 -17.42 12.27
CA HIS A 80 -35.65 -16.28 13.05
C HIS A 80 -34.67 -15.10 13.04
N PRO A 81 -35.14 -13.87 13.31
CA PRO A 81 -34.29 -12.69 13.47
C PRO A 81 -33.17 -12.96 14.47
N MET A 82 -31.92 -12.73 14.05
CA MET A 82 -30.76 -13.09 14.87
C MET A 82 -30.62 -12.15 16.05
N LYS A 83 -30.63 -12.72 17.27
CA LYS A 83 -30.18 -12.03 18.49
C LYS A 83 -28.69 -11.65 18.36
N PRO A 84 -28.22 -10.56 19.00
CA PRO A 84 -26.82 -10.14 18.96
C PRO A 84 -25.83 -11.27 19.31
N ALA A 85 -26.11 -12.06 20.34
CA ALA A 85 -25.29 -13.22 20.72
C ALA A 85 -25.16 -14.26 19.60
N THR A 86 -26.22 -14.49 18.83
CA THR A 86 -26.20 -15.41 17.67
C THR A 86 -25.35 -14.86 16.52
N ILE A 87 -25.28 -13.53 16.36
CA ILE A 87 -24.44 -12.88 15.35
C ILE A 87 -22.97 -13.04 15.73
N ILE A 88 -22.62 -12.79 17.00
CA ILE A 88 -21.25 -12.96 17.51
C ILE A 88 -20.80 -14.41 17.38
N LYS A 89 -21.64 -15.37 17.80
CA LYS A 89 -21.36 -16.80 17.64
C LYS A 89 -21.12 -17.17 16.19
N ARG A 90 -22.01 -16.76 15.28
CA ARG A 90 -21.87 -17.03 13.85
C ARG A 90 -20.61 -16.39 13.27
N LYS A 91 -20.26 -15.17 13.70
CA LYS A 91 -19.04 -14.46 13.29
C LYS A 91 -17.81 -15.32 13.59
N LEU A 92 -17.69 -15.80 14.84
CA LEU A 92 -16.58 -16.67 15.25
C LEU A 92 -16.57 -17.99 14.47
N GLU A 93 -17.73 -18.64 14.30
CA GLU A 93 -17.84 -19.89 13.53
C GLU A 93 -17.44 -19.71 12.06
N LEU A 94 -17.78 -18.58 11.43
CA LEU A 94 -17.35 -18.25 10.06
C LEU A 94 -15.83 -18.02 9.98
N GLU A 95 -15.28 -17.32 10.97
CA GLU A 95 -13.84 -17.01 11.05
C GLU A 95 -13.01 -18.28 11.23
N THR A 96 -13.36 -19.12 12.22
CA THR A 96 -12.72 -20.44 12.40
C THR A 96 -12.83 -21.29 11.14
N TRP A 97 -13.98 -21.25 10.46
CA TRP A 97 -14.19 -22.04 9.25
C TRP A 97 -13.32 -21.57 8.09
N ILE A 98 -13.25 -20.27 7.82
CA ILE A 98 -12.47 -19.75 6.69
C ILE A 98 -10.97 -19.94 6.92
N ILE A 99 -10.49 -19.76 8.16
CA ILE A 99 -9.10 -20.04 8.53
C ILE A 99 -8.78 -21.53 8.30
N GLY A 100 -9.67 -22.43 8.72
CA GLY A 100 -9.51 -23.86 8.45
C GLY A 100 -9.48 -24.19 6.95
N ALA A 101 -10.27 -23.48 6.14
CA ALA A 101 -10.28 -23.65 4.69
C ALA A 101 -8.98 -23.17 4.02
N LEU A 102 -8.40 -22.06 4.49
CA LEU A 102 -7.12 -21.52 3.97
C LEU A 102 -5.95 -22.50 4.12
N ALA A 103 -5.99 -23.36 5.13
CA ALA A 103 -4.97 -24.38 5.36
C ALA A 103 -5.02 -25.54 4.35
N VAL A 104 -6.04 -25.61 3.48
CA VAL A 104 -6.22 -26.68 2.50
C VAL A 104 -5.84 -26.19 1.10
N LYS A 105 -4.72 -26.71 0.57
CA LYS A 105 -4.16 -26.31 -0.73
C LYS A 105 -5.15 -26.45 -1.90
N ASP A 106 -5.96 -27.51 -1.90
CA ASP A 106 -6.93 -27.78 -2.98
C ASP A 106 -8.03 -26.71 -3.09
N LEU A 107 -8.23 -25.90 -2.04
CA LEU A 107 -9.24 -24.83 -2.01
C LEU A 107 -8.69 -23.45 -2.38
N GLU A 108 -7.40 -23.35 -2.68
CA GLU A 108 -6.70 -22.08 -2.84
C GLU A 108 -7.39 -21.15 -3.86
N ASN A 109 -7.77 -21.67 -5.02
CA ASN A 109 -8.40 -20.86 -6.08
C ASN A 109 -9.80 -20.37 -5.69
N LEU A 110 -10.62 -21.23 -5.06
CA LEU A 110 -11.97 -20.86 -4.59
C LEU A 110 -11.90 -19.79 -3.51
N LEU A 111 -10.93 -19.91 -2.59
CA LEU A 111 -10.73 -18.95 -1.51
C LEU A 111 -10.18 -17.64 -2.06
N LYS A 112 -9.22 -17.68 -3.00
CA LYS A 112 -8.73 -16.49 -3.69
C LYS A 112 -9.86 -15.72 -4.37
N GLU A 113 -10.69 -16.40 -5.17
CA GLU A 113 -11.85 -15.78 -5.82
C GLU A 113 -12.82 -15.17 -4.80
N PHE A 114 -13.15 -15.93 -3.75
CA PHE A 114 -14.04 -15.44 -2.69
C PHE A 114 -13.48 -14.20 -2.00
N LEU A 115 -12.19 -14.20 -1.67
CA LEU A 115 -11.51 -13.09 -1.01
C LEU A 115 -11.20 -11.92 -1.96
N GLY A 116 -11.49 -12.08 -3.25
CA GLY A 116 -11.19 -11.09 -4.28
C GLY A 116 -9.69 -10.95 -4.56
N ILE A 117 -8.91 -11.99 -4.23
CA ILE A 117 -7.49 -12.12 -4.56
C ILE A 117 -7.45 -12.64 -6.01
N LYS A 118 -6.94 -11.85 -6.95
CA LYS A 118 -6.87 -12.31 -8.36
C LYS A 118 -5.76 -13.36 -8.50
N VAL A 119 -6.02 -14.40 -9.29
CA VAL A 119 -5.26 -15.66 -9.36
C VAL A 119 -3.81 -15.50 -9.88
N ASP A 120 -3.45 -14.35 -10.42
CA ASP A 120 -2.08 -14.06 -10.90
C ASP A 120 -1.05 -13.83 -9.76
N CYS A 121 -1.30 -14.35 -8.55
CA CYS A 121 -0.49 -14.10 -7.33
C CYS A 121 0.99 -14.43 -7.50
N GLU A 122 1.36 -15.37 -8.37
CA GLU A 122 2.77 -15.73 -8.59
C GLU A 122 3.53 -14.70 -9.46
N ASN A 123 2.82 -13.76 -10.10
CA ASN A 123 3.39 -12.62 -10.85
C ASN A 123 2.90 -11.25 -10.33
N LEU A 124 2.15 -11.20 -9.22
CA LEU A 124 1.48 -10.00 -8.68
C LEU A 124 2.25 -9.28 -7.58
N VAL A 125 3.58 -9.31 -7.60
CA VAL A 125 4.36 -8.45 -6.67
C VAL A 125 4.17 -6.95 -6.98
N ASP A 126 3.57 -6.52 -8.11
CA ASP A 126 3.46 -5.08 -8.42
C ASP A 126 2.12 -4.50 -8.92
N GLU A 127 1.04 -5.27 -9.14
CA GLU A 127 -0.16 -4.73 -9.82
C GLU A 127 -1.53 -4.93 -9.12
N HIS A 128 -1.60 -4.95 -7.79
CA HIS A 128 -2.87 -4.72 -7.08
C HIS A 128 -3.01 -3.30 -6.51
N LEU A 129 -3.84 -2.55 -7.24
CA LEU A 129 -4.56 -1.32 -6.90
C LEU A 129 -3.75 -0.36 -6.04
N LEU A 130 -2.79 0.31 -6.69
CA LEU A 130 -2.37 1.62 -6.22
C LEU A 130 -3.62 2.45 -5.90
N ASN A 131 -3.68 2.98 -4.69
CA ASN A 131 -4.73 3.94 -4.38
C ASN A 131 -4.52 5.21 -5.23
N GLU A 132 -5.50 6.09 -5.31
CA GLU A 132 -5.40 7.30 -6.14
C GLU A 132 -4.15 8.16 -5.82
N ASP A 133 -3.66 8.11 -4.58
CA ASP A 133 -2.47 8.86 -4.18
C ASP A 133 -1.18 8.20 -4.66
N GLU A 134 -1.12 6.89 -4.68
CA GLU A 134 0.01 6.09 -5.16
C GLU A 134 0.06 6.05 -6.69
N VAL A 135 -1.09 6.13 -7.36
CA VAL A 135 -1.15 6.32 -8.82
C VAL A 135 -0.41 7.60 -9.23
N VAL A 136 -0.43 8.65 -8.39
CA VAL A 136 0.37 9.87 -8.66
C VAL A 136 1.86 9.58 -8.67
N ILE A 137 2.34 8.75 -7.76
CA ILE A 137 3.76 8.36 -7.66
C ILE A 137 4.15 7.49 -8.86
N ARG A 138 3.35 6.48 -9.19
CA ARG A 138 3.60 5.61 -10.35
C ARG A 138 3.64 6.42 -11.64
N ASN A 139 2.60 7.21 -11.91
CA ASN A 139 2.51 7.99 -13.15
C ASN A 139 3.68 8.97 -13.27
N PHE A 140 4.11 9.58 -12.16
CA PHE A 140 5.32 10.41 -12.14
C PHE A 140 6.56 9.60 -12.49
N SER A 141 6.77 8.46 -11.82
CA SER A 141 7.94 7.61 -11.98
C SER A 141 8.07 7.05 -13.40
N GLU A 142 6.97 6.61 -14.00
CA GLU A 142 6.93 6.16 -15.40
C GLU A 142 7.22 7.32 -16.37
N SER A 143 6.55 8.46 -16.17
CA SER A 143 6.63 9.59 -17.11
C SER A 143 8.00 10.26 -17.11
N ILE A 144 8.64 10.42 -15.93
CA ILE A 144 9.89 11.15 -15.80
C ILE A 144 11.09 10.36 -16.32
N ASN A 145 11.04 9.04 -16.20
CA ASN A 145 12.05 8.15 -16.73
C ASN A 145 11.96 8.05 -18.26
N GLY A 146 10.75 8.09 -18.84
CA GLY A 146 10.52 8.00 -20.28
C GLY A 146 10.71 9.30 -21.09
N ASN A 147 10.63 10.49 -20.47
CA ASN A 147 10.58 11.77 -21.21
C ASN A 147 11.64 12.78 -20.73
N SER A 148 12.86 12.70 -21.27
CA SER A 148 13.98 13.59 -20.91
C SER A 148 13.69 15.08 -21.09
N ASN A 149 12.95 15.45 -22.14
CA ASN A 149 12.74 16.86 -22.52
C ASN A 149 11.64 17.56 -21.71
N GLN A 150 10.87 16.82 -20.90
CA GLN A 150 9.75 17.35 -20.12
C GLN A 150 9.93 17.19 -18.60
N ARG A 151 11.08 16.69 -18.15
CA ARG A 151 11.32 16.36 -16.74
C ARG A 151 11.05 17.52 -15.78
N MET A 152 11.40 18.75 -16.14
CA MET A 152 11.13 19.93 -15.32
C MET A 152 9.63 20.16 -15.11
N ASN A 153 8.84 20.14 -16.20
CA ASN A 153 7.39 20.30 -16.13
C ASN A 153 6.72 19.14 -15.37
N LEU A 154 7.24 17.92 -15.52
CA LEU A 154 6.77 16.75 -14.78
C LEU A 154 7.04 16.87 -13.28
N LEU A 155 8.21 17.39 -12.88
CA LEU A 155 8.53 17.71 -11.48
C LEU A 155 7.60 18.78 -10.91
N ASP A 156 7.37 19.87 -11.64
CA ASP A 156 6.44 20.93 -11.20
C ASP A 156 5.00 20.41 -11.03
N THR A 157 4.54 19.60 -11.99
CA THR A 157 3.21 18.99 -11.96
C THR A 157 3.09 18.02 -10.79
N PHE A 158 4.11 17.18 -10.59
CA PHE A 158 4.17 16.26 -9.47
C PHE A 158 4.18 17.01 -8.14
N GLU A 159 5.04 18.02 -7.96
CA GLU A 159 5.12 18.79 -6.72
C GLU A 159 3.76 19.41 -6.37
N LYS A 160 3.15 20.13 -7.33
CA LYS A 160 1.84 20.77 -7.11
C LYS A 160 0.77 19.73 -6.77
N LYS A 161 0.69 18.64 -7.55
CA LYS A 161 -0.31 17.60 -7.32
C LYS A 161 -0.06 16.90 -5.99
N TYR A 162 1.17 16.53 -5.70
CA TYR A 162 1.53 15.75 -4.52
C TYR A 162 1.26 16.53 -3.23
N PHE A 163 1.77 17.76 -3.12
CA PHE A 163 1.70 18.56 -1.88
C PHE A 163 0.40 19.35 -1.69
N SER A 164 -0.51 19.37 -2.66
CA SER A 164 -1.82 20.07 -2.54
C SER A 164 -2.81 19.41 -1.59
N LYS A 165 -2.60 18.14 -1.22
CA LYS A 165 -3.45 17.43 -0.26
C LYS A 165 -2.63 16.45 0.55
N ARG A 166 -3.18 16.07 1.71
CA ARG A 166 -2.65 14.96 2.50
C ARG A 166 -2.86 13.64 1.76
N ARG A 167 -1.87 12.74 1.83
CA ARG A 167 -1.85 11.45 1.13
C ARG A 167 -1.73 10.30 2.10
N ILE A 168 -2.12 9.11 1.65
CA ILE A 168 -1.87 7.84 2.35
C ILE A 168 -1.10 6.93 1.39
N ILE A 169 0.18 6.73 1.65
CA ILE A 169 1.11 6.06 0.73
C ILE A 169 1.83 4.93 1.47
N ARG A 170 1.90 3.76 0.86
CA ARG A 170 2.67 2.60 1.37
C ARG A 170 4.18 2.84 1.31
N GLU A 171 4.93 2.31 2.28
CA GLU A 171 6.41 2.43 2.34
C GLU A 171 7.08 1.97 1.04
N LYS A 172 6.56 0.90 0.41
CA LYS A 172 7.05 0.44 -0.91
C LYS A 172 6.99 1.54 -1.98
N GLN A 173 5.90 2.31 -2.03
CA GLN A 173 5.72 3.39 -3.00
C GLN A 173 6.57 4.62 -2.66
N ILE A 174 6.84 4.86 -1.37
CA ILE A 174 7.86 5.83 -0.94
C ILE A 174 9.23 5.40 -1.48
N GLY A 175 9.55 4.11 -1.35
CA GLY A 175 10.76 3.52 -1.93
C GLY A 175 10.87 3.75 -3.44
N THR A 176 9.79 3.49 -4.20
CA THR A 176 9.74 3.75 -5.65
C THR A 176 9.95 5.23 -5.98
N LEU A 177 9.30 6.12 -5.24
CA LEU A 177 9.43 7.57 -5.43
C LEU A 177 10.86 8.04 -5.17
N LEU A 178 11.47 7.58 -4.07
CA LEU A 178 12.86 7.90 -3.74
C LEU A 178 13.82 7.30 -4.77
N GLY A 179 13.65 6.04 -5.15
CA GLY A 179 14.46 5.39 -6.19
C GLY A 179 14.42 6.15 -7.53
N THR A 180 13.32 6.83 -7.82
CA THR A 180 13.18 7.72 -8.98
C THR A 180 13.81 9.10 -8.74
N LEU A 181 13.60 9.73 -7.58
CA LEU A 181 14.05 11.10 -7.29
C LEU A 181 15.55 11.23 -7.03
N LEU A 182 16.17 10.27 -6.33
CA LEU A 182 17.57 10.37 -5.90
C LEU A 182 18.54 10.54 -7.09
N PRO A 183 18.42 9.78 -8.19
CA PRO A 183 19.26 10.01 -9.37
C PRO A 183 19.03 11.36 -10.04
N LEU A 184 17.78 11.87 -10.02
CA LEU A 184 17.45 13.16 -10.64
C LEU A 184 18.07 14.33 -9.87
N CYS A 185 18.33 14.17 -8.56
CA CYS A 185 19.06 15.17 -7.79
C CYS A 185 20.49 15.35 -8.30
N GLY A 186 21.12 14.35 -8.92
CA GLY A 186 22.45 14.49 -9.53
C GLY A 186 22.46 15.05 -10.96
N ASP A 187 21.30 15.42 -11.52
CA ASP A 187 21.16 15.90 -12.89
C ASP A 187 21.50 17.39 -13.01
N GLU A 188 22.19 17.78 -14.10
CA GLU A 188 22.65 19.15 -14.30
C GLU A 188 21.54 20.19 -14.51
N PHE A 189 20.39 19.77 -15.04
CA PHE A 189 19.33 20.68 -15.48
C PHE A 189 18.16 20.70 -14.50
N ILE A 190 17.84 19.56 -13.89
CA ILE A 190 16.68 19.42 -12.98
C ILE A 190 17.08 19.17 -11.52
N GLY A 191 18.36 18.98 -11.23
CA GLY A 191 18.85 18.58 -9.91
C GLY A 191 18.36 19.48 -8.78
N THR A 192 18.53 20.80 -8.90
CA THR A 192 18.04 21.82 -7.96
C THR A 192 16.57 21.61 -7.61
N LYS A 193 15.72 21.35 -8.63
CA LYS A 193 14.30 21.14 -8.45
C LYS A 193 13.99 19.80 -7.78
N SER A 194 14.65 18.73 -8.22
CA SER A 194 14.50 17.39 -7.63
C SER A 194 14.91 17.37 -6.16
N LEU A 195 16.01 18.03 -5.82
CA LEU A 195 16.48 18.16 -4.45
C LEU A 195 15.52 18.98 -3.60
N TYR A 196 14.91 20.04 -4.17
CA TYR A 196 13.86 20.79 -3.48
C TYR A 196 12.61 19.92 -3.18
N VAL A 197 12.17 19.10 -4.14
CA VAL A 197 11.08 18.14 -3.92
C VAL A 197 11.44 17.14 -2.82
N LEU A 198 12.63 16.56 -2.86
CA LEU A 198 13.13 15.65 -1.82
C LEU A 198 13.16 16.33 -0.44
N TYR A 199 13.67 17.55 -0.35
CA TYR A 199 13.66 18.35 0.87
C TYR A 199 12.23 18.51 1.43
N LYS A 200 11.24 18.84 0.59
CA LYS A 200 9.84 18.95 1.03
C LYS A 200 9.28 17.62 1.53
N LEU A 201 9.63 16.49 0.90
CA LEU A 201 9.21 15.17 1.36
C LEU A 201 9.76 14.83 2.75
N CYS A 202 10.96 15.29 3.07
CA CYS A 202 11.64 15.06 4.35
C CYS A 202 11.38 16.14 5.41
N THR A 203 10.60 17.19 5.12
CA THR A 203 10.38 18.29 6.04
C THR A 203 8.94 18.31 6.55
N ARG A 204 8.77 18.41 7.87
CA ARG A 204 7.47 18.44 8.55
C ARG A 204 6.52 19.52 8.04
N ASP A 205 7.05 20.68 7.70
CA ASP A 205 6.25 21.84 7.24
C ASP A 205 5.60 21.62 5.87
N HIS A 206 6.08 20.63 5.11
CA HIS A 206 5.61 20.34 3.76
C HIS A 206 4.98 18.96 3.62
N ASN A 207 5.43 17.98 4.40
CA ASN A 207 4.94 16.61 4.34
C ASN A 207 4.61 16.08 5.74
N LYS A 208 3.39 15.58 5.92
CA LYS A 208 2.99 15.01 7.22
C LYS A 208 3.69 13.69 7.52
N ASP A 209 3.96 12.89 6.49
CA ASP A 209 4.57 11.57 6.63
C ASP A 209 6.11 11.64 6.49
N PHE A 210 6.70 12.81 6.79
CA PHE A 210 8.14 13.07 6.60
C PHE A 210 9.04 12.08 7.34
N GLU A 211 8.62 11.60 8.51
CA GLU A 211 9.39 10.61 9.28
C GLU A 211 9.54 9.29 8.52
N ILE A 212 8.48 8.82 7.85
CA ILE A 212 8.52 7.59 7.04
C ILE A 212 9.43 7.81 5.83
N PHE A 213 9.38 9.00 5.22
CA PHE A 213 10.29 9.37 4.13
C PHE A 213 11.75 9.37 4.59
N ILE A 214 12.06 9.95 5.76
CA ILE A 214 13.41 9.95 6.34
C ILE A 214 13.87 8.51 6.61
N GLN A 215 13.03 7.69 7.25
CA GLN A 215 13.35 6.29 7.55
C GLN A 215 13.58 5.47 6.28
N THR A 216 12.78 5.69 5.24
CA THR A 216 12.95 4.98 3.97
C THR A 216 14.20 5.46 3.24
N LEU A 217 14.46 6.77 3.26
CA LEU A 217 15.62 7.40 2.64
C LEU A 217 16.94 6.89 3.27
N THR A 218 17.02 6.77 4.59
CA THR A 218 18.24 6.32 5.29
C THR A 218 18.49 4.82 5.12
N LYS A 219 17.48 4.04 4.72
CA LYS A 219 17.61 2.63 4.35
C LYS A 219 17.99 2.41 2.87
N MET A 220 18.03 3.45 2.05
CA MET A 220 18.40 3.32 0.64
C MET A 220 19.85 2.84 0.48
N PRO A 221 20.15 2.03 -0.56
CA PRO A 221 21.52 1.61 -0.84
C PRO A 221 22.45 2.83 -1.01
N ILE A 222 23.65 2.75 -0.44
CA ILE A 222 24.65 3.84 -0.50
C ILE A 222 24.90 4.28 -1.94
N ASP A 223 24.97 3.34 -2.89
CA ASP A 223 25.17 3.63 -4.31
C ASP A 223 24.04 4.48 -4.92
N MET A 224 22.80 4.32 -4.43
CA MET A 224 21.69 5.19 -4.86
C MET A 224 21.77 6.56 -4.21
N LEU A 225 22.20 6.64 -2.95
CA LEU A 225 22.37 7.92 -2.25
C LEU A 225 23.48 8.77 -2.88
N LYS A 226 24.60 8.14 -3.30
CA LYS A 226 25.70 8.81 -4.03
C LYS A 226 25.22 9.50 -5.31
N LYS A 227 24.21 8.95 -6.01
CA LYS A 227 23.70 9.54 -7.26
C LYS A 227 23.12 10.93 -7.09
N MET A 228 22.82 11.37 -5.87
CA MET A 228 22.37 12.74 -5.61
C MET A 228 23.46 13.79 -5.78
N LYS A 229 24.75 13.41 -5.70
CA LYS A 229 25.90 14.32 -5.80
C LYS A 229 25.80 15.54 -4.87
N LEU A 230 25.44 15.30 -3.60
CA LEU A 230 25.18 16.37 -2.62
C LEU A 230 26.39 17.27 -2.35
N ASP A 231 27.60 16.76 -2.54
CA ASP A 231 28.85 17.51 -2.48
C ASP A 231 28.89 18.64 -3.53
N GLU A 232 28.40 18.38 -4.74
CA GLU A 232 28.38 19.37 -5.81
C GLU A 232 27.50 20.58 -5.46
N TYR A 233 26.42 20.36 -4.72
CA TYR A 233 25.53 21.44 -4.26
C TYR A 233 26.24 22.38 -3.28
N LEU A 234 27.07 21.83 -2.40
CA LEU A 234 27.80 22.60 -1.40
C LEU A 234 29.01 23.33 -1.99
N LEU A 235 29.68 22.73 -2.97
CA LEU A 235 30.97 23.20 -3.48
C LEU A 235 30.87 24.03 -4.76
N LYS A 236 29.87 23.78 -5.62
CA LYS A 236 29.76 24.47 -6.92
C LYS A 236 28.80 25.67 -6.84
N LYS A 237 29.26 26.82 -7.34
CA LYS A 237 28.48 28.07 -7.40
C LYS A 237 27.17 27.95 -8.20
N ARG A 238 27.09 27.03 -9.18
CA ARG A 238 25.90 26.80 -10.03
C ARG A 238 24.68 26.32 -9.23
N TYR A 239 24.88 25.74 -8.06
CA TYR A 239 23.83 25.17 -7.21
C TYR A 239 23.57 25.95 -5.93
N SER A 240 24.04 27.21 -5.86
CA SER A 240 24.00 28.01 -4.62
C SER A 240 22.61 28.11 -3.98
N GLU A 241 21.56 28.15 -4.80
CA GLU A 241 20.17 28.26 -4.33
C GLU A 241 19.64 26.99 -3.64
N SER A 242 20.33 25.85 -3.79
CA SER A 242 19.95 24.56 -3.20
C SER A 242 20.90 24.06 -2.10
N GLN A 243 21.85 24.90 -1.68
CA GLN A 243 22.81 24.56 -0.62
C GLN A 243 22.13 24.21 0.70
N ILE A 244 21.08 24.95 1.08
CA ILE A 244 20.35 24.74 2.33
C ILE A 244 19.66 23.37 2.32
N GLN A 245 19.06 23.01 1.18
CA GLN A 245 18.36 21.75 0.98
C GLN A 245 19.36 20.58 1.01
N ALA A 246 20.50 20.71 0.32
CA ALA A 246 21.57 19.71 0.37
C ALA A 246 22.09 19.51 1.80
N PHE A 247 22.34 20.61 2.52
CA PHE A 247 22.79 20.57 3.91
C PHE A 247 21.76 19.92 4.84
N HIS A 248 20.47 20.17 4.62
CA HIS A 248 19.39 19.53 5.38
C HIS A 248 19.38 18.01 5.18
N ILE A 249 19.46 17.53 3.93
CA ILE A 249 19.53 16.09 3.63
C ILE A 249 20.78 15.45 4.24
N LEU A 250 21.94 16.13 4.18
CA LEU A 250 23.15 15.63 4.83
C LEU A 250 23.03 15.56 6.36
N ASN A 251 22.32 16.50 6.99
CA ASN A 251 22.06 16.43 8.43
C ASN A 251 21.15 15.26 8.81
N ILE A 252 20.16 14.93 7.96
CA ILE A 252 19.36 13.72 8.13
C ILE A 252 20.28 12.49 8.13
N PHE A 253 21.18 12.36 7.15
CA PHE A 253 22.15 11.26 7.13
C PHE A 253 23.08 11.26 8.34
N LYS A 254 23.58 12.42 8.74
CA LYS A 254 24.41 12.56 9.94
C LYS A 254 23.71 12.07 11.21
N SER A 255 22.41 12.24 11.29
CA SER A 255 21.63 11.82 12.45
C SER A 255 21.27 10.33 12.46
N CYS A 256 21.35 9.64 11.31
CA CYS A 256 20.84 8.28 11.15
C CYS A 256 21.87 7.25 10.69
N LEU A 257 23.00 7.68 10.10
CA LEU A 257 24.03 6.82 9.53
C LEU A 257 25.37 7.02 10.24
N ASP A 258 26.24 6.01 10.15
CA ASP A 258 27.59 6.11 10.68
C ASP A 258 28.47 7.03 9.83
N THR A 259 29.56 7.53 10.43
CA THR A 259 30.47 8.47 9.76
C THR A 259 31.07 7.89 8.47
N LYS A 260 31.32 6.58 8.43
CA LYS A 260 31.84 5.90 7.25
C LYS A 260 30.86 5.95 6.08
N SER A 261 29.59 5.61 6.29
CA SER A 261 28.57 5.66 5.25
C SER A 261 28.37 7.09 4.72
N ILE A 262 28.42 8.10 5.60
CA ILE A 262 28.31 9.51 5.19
C ILE A 262 29.47 9.92 4.30
N ILE A 263 30.70 9.54 4.67
CA ILE A 263 31.89 9.78 3.86
C ILE A 263 31.73 9.09 2.49
N ASP A 264 31.26 7.84 2.47
CA ASP A 264 31.04 7.11 1.23
C ASP A 264 29.97 7.78 0.34
N ILE A 265 28.92 8.36 0.91
CA ILE A 265 27.87 9.09 0.17
C ILE A 265 28.43 10.38 -0.47
N VAL A 266 29.29 11.11 0.24
CA VAL A 266 29.80 12.44 -0.18
C VAL A 266 31.02 12.34 -1.08
N ILE A 267 31.87 11.33 -0.90
CA ILE A 267 33.07 11.13 -1.72
C ILE A 267 32.70 10.35 -2.98
N SER A 268 32.55 11.08 -4.08
CA SER A 268 32.53 10.52 -5.43
C SER A 268 33.97 10.18 -5.84
N LYS A 269 34.33 8.90 -5.88
CA LYS A 269 35.49 8.40 -6.65
C LYS A 269 35.02 7.86 -7.98
#